data_AF-A0A929PKA3-F1
#
_entry.id   AF-A0A929PKA3-F1
#
_cell.length_a   1.000
_cell.length_b   1.000
_cell.length_c   1.000
_cell.angle_alpha   90.00
_cell.angle_beta   90.00
_cell.angle_gamma   90.00
#
_symmetry.space_group_name_H-M   'P 1'
#
loop_
_entity.id
_entity.type
_entity.pdbx_description
1 polymer ?
#
loop_
_entity_poly.entity_id
_entity_poly.type
_entity_poly.pdbx_seq_one_letter_code
_entity_poly.pdbx_strand_id
1 'polypeptide(L)'
;YSPAIMDFVFMVKNVGIMHITGPDVIKAVTGEVVTSEKLGGAMTHNRKSGVAHFAAENEEEVYQMVRKMMGYLPSNNMETPPSIECKDDPNRMEETLLNIVPTDPNKPYEMRDVIKYIVDEGDFFESHPFFATNMLTGFARLNGQSIGIIANQPKVLAGCLDIDASDKAARFIRFCDAFNIPILT
;
A
#
# COMPACT_ATOMS: atom_id res chain seq x y z
N TYR A 1 -17.92 -0.42 12.00
CA TYR A 1 -18.22 -0.03 10.61
C TYR A 1 -17.57 1.27 10.16
N SER A 2 -17.47 2.32 10.99
CA SER A 2 -16.84 3.59 10.59
C SER A 2 -15.44 3.43 9.95
N PRO A 3 -14.51 2.62 10.47
CA PRO A 3 -13.21 2.41 9.80
C PRO A 3 -13.31 1.83 8.38
N ALA A 4 -14.37 1.07 8.07
CA ALA A 4 -14.54 0.45 6.75
C ALA A 4 -14.94 1.46 5.66
N ILE A 5 -15.49 2.61 6.05
CA ILE A 5 -15.88 3.70 5.12
C ILE A 5 -14.85 4.84 5.08
N MET A 6 -13.77 4.75 5.87
CA MET A 6 -12.62 5.65 5.76
C MET A 6 -11.70 5.19 4.63
N ASP A 7 -10.86 6.08 4.11
CA ASP A 7 -10.00 5.78 2.98
C ASP A 7 -8.88 4.79 3.32
N PHE A 8 -8.21 4.97 4.47
CA PHE A 8 -7.10 4.13 4.91
C PHE A 8 -7.28 3.67 6.35
N VAL A 9 -6.82 2.44 6.61
CA VAL A 9 -6.90 1.79 7.92
C VAL A 9 -5.51 1.36 8.35
N PHE A 10 -5.05 1.92 9.47
CA PHE A 10 -3.81 1.57 10.14
C PHE A 10 -4.12 0.72 11.36
N MET A 11 -3.36 -0.35 11.58
CA MET A 11 -3.52 -1.22 12.75
C MET A 11 -2.18 -1.46 13.44
N VAL A 12 -2.21 -1.54 14.77
CA VAL A 12 -1.06 -1.96 15.59
C VAL A 12 -1.14 -3.46 15.81
N LYS A 13 -0.06 -4.19 15.55
CA LYS A 13 0.00 -5.65 15.74
C LYS A 13 -0.21 -6.02 17.21
N ASN A 14 -0.93 -7.12 17.45
CA ASN A 14 -1.28 -7.64 18.78
C ASN A 14 -2.08 -6.67 19.68
N VAL A 15 -2.53 -5.53 19.17
CA VAL A 15 -3.35 -4.54 19.88
C VAL A 15 -4.65 -4.29 19.11
N GLY A 16 -4.54 -3.99 17.82
CA GLY A 16 -5.68 -3.75 16.95
C GLY A 16 -6.40 -5.04 16.58
N ILE A 17 -7.67 -5.14 16.97
CA ILE A 17 -8.57 -6.25 16.63
C ILE A 17 -9.87 -5.70 16.04
N MET A 18 -10.29 -6.22 14.89
CA MET A 18 -11.57 -5.88 14.27
C MET A 18 -12.29 -7.14 13.76
N HIS A 19 -13.57 -7.30 14.09
CA HIS A 19 -14.44 -8.32 13.51
C HIS A 19 -15.90 -7.94 13.74
N ILE A 20 -16.80 -8.30 12.83
CA ILE A 20 -18.23 -8.04 12.99
C ILE A 20 -18.83 -8.94 14.08
N THR A 21 -18.40 -10.20 14.11
CA THR A 21 -18.88 -11.22 15.06
C THR A 21 -17.68 -11.82 15.78
N GLY A 22 -17.75 -11.86 17.11
CA GLY A 22 -16.63 -12.31 17.94
C GLY A 22 -16.46 -13.84 17.96
N PRO A 23 -15.30 -14.33 18.44
CA PRO A 23 -14.98 -15.77 18.41
C PRO A 23 -15.95 -16.66 19.18
N ASP A 24 -16.51 -16.18 20.30
CA ASP A 24 -17.45 -16.96 21.11
C ASP A 24 -18.73 -17.28 20.34
N VAL A 25 -19.21 -16.34 19.53
CA VAL A 25 -20.40 -16.53 18.68
C VAL A 25 -20.07 -17.47 17.52
N ILE A 26 -18.88 -17.35 16.92
CA ILE A 26 -18.42 -18.28 15.87
C ILE A 26 -18.37 -19.71 16.41
N LYS A 27 -17.80 -19.91 17.61
CA LYS A 27 -17.74 -21.22 18.25
C LYS A 27 -19.13 -21.77 18.55
N ALA A 28 -20.04 -20.94 19.05
CA ALA A 28 -21.40 -21.37 19.37
C ALA A 28 -22.21 -21.79 18.12
N VAL A 29 -22.01 -21.11 16.99
CA VAL A 29 -22.79 -21.35 15.75
C VAL A 29 -22.16 -22.39 14.84
N THR A 30 -20.83 -22.40 14.72
CA THR A 30 -20.11 -23.22 13.74
C THR A 30 -19.29 -24.35 14.36
N GLY A 31 -19.03 -24.29 15.68
CA GLY A 31 -18.11 -25.18 16.37
C GLY A 31 -16.62 -24.85 16.19
N GLU A 32 -16.27 -23.87 15.35
CA GLU A 32 -14.87 -23.49 15.12
C GLU A 32 -14.31 -22.72 16.32
N VAL A 33 -13.13 -23.15 16.80
CA VAL A 33 -12.39 -22.47 17.86
C VAL A 33 -11.28 -21.62 17.23
N VAL A 34 -11.43 -20.30 17.31
CA VAL A 34 -10.49 -19.32 16.77
C VAL A 34 -10.20 -18.26 17.83
N THR A 35 -8.99 -17.69 17.82
CA THR A 35 -8.65 -16.57 18.71
C THR A 35 -9.03 -15.25 18.05
N SER A 36 -9.26 -14.20 18.84
CA SER A 36 -9.55 -12.87 18.28
C SER A 36 -8.44 -12.36 17.35
N GLU A 37 -7.17 -12.62 17.68
CA GLU A 37 -6.03 -12.24 16.83
C GLU A 37 -6.06 -12.98 15.49
N LYS A 38 -6.32 -14.29 15.49
CA LYS A 38 -6.41 -15.06 14.25
C LYS A 38 -7.65 -14.67 13.42
N LEU A 39 -8.73 -14.27 14.08
CA LEU A 39 -9.97 -13.87 13.43
C LEU A 39 -9.89 -12.46 12.82
N GLY A 40 -9.31 -11.51 13.53
CA GLY A 40 -9.44 -10.08 13.24
C GLY A 40 -8.24 -9.22 13.64
N GLY A 41 -7.09 -9.83 13.87
CA GLY A 41 -5.85 -9.11 14.17
C GLY A 41 -5.30 -8.33 12.98
N ALA A 42 -4.37 -7.42 13.26
CA ALA A 42 -3.77 -6.52 12.27
C ALA A 42 -3.23 -7.26 11.03
N MET A 43 -2.49 -8.37 11.22
CA MET A 43 -1.91 -9.13 10.12
C MET A 43 -2.94 -9.93 9.33
N THR A 44 -4.02 -10.40 9.97
CA THR A 44 -5.13 -11.05 9.25
C THR A 44 -5.76 -10.06 8.26
N HIS A 45 -5.99 -8.82 8.70
CA HIS A 45 -6.56 -7.79 7.84
C HIS A 45 -5.59 -7.23 6.80
N ASN A 46 -4.30 -7.18 7.10
CA ASN A 46 -3.28 -6.61 6.21
C ASN A 46 -2.72 -7.60 5.19
N ARG A 47 -2.93 -8.91 5.41
CA ARG A 47 -2.46 -9.97 4.50
C ARG A 47 -3.58 -10.75 3.82
N LYS A 48 -4.68 -11.01 4.51
CA LYS A 48 -5.73 -11.93 4.02
C LYS A 48 -6.99 -11.19 3.57
N SER A 49 -7.54 -10.31 4.41
CA SER A 49 -8.84 -9.69 4.09
C SER A 49 -8.74 -8.35 3.36
N GLY A 50 -7.55 -7.75 3.24
CA GLY A 50 -7.34 -6.44 2.64
C GLY A 50 -7.97 -5.25 3.39
N VAL A 51 -8.50 -5.44 4.61
CA VAL A 51 -9.19 -4.38 5.35
C VAL A 51 -8.21 -3.36 5.92
N ALA A 52 -7.04 -3.82 6.38
CA ALA A 52 -5.99 -2.94 6.89
C ALA A 52 -5.00 -2.63 5.78
N HIS A 53 -4.77 -1.35 5.52
CA HIS A 53 -3.82 -0.87 4.51
C HIS A 53 -2.39 -0.91 5.06
N PHE A 54 -2.25 -0.67 6.36
CA PHE A 54 -0.98 -0.61 7.07
C PHE A 54 -1.04 -1.37 8.39
N ALA A 55 0.05 -2.05 8.75
CA ALA A 55 0.22 -2.71 10.03
C ALA A 55 1.62 -2.42 10.59
N ALA A 56 1.70 -1.91 11.82
CA ALA A 56 2.95 -1.55 12.49
C ALA A 56 3.12 -2.29 13.83
N GLU A 57 4.33 -2.32 14.38
CA GLU A 57 4.60 -3.06 15.63
C GLU A 57 4.05 -2.33 16.87
N ASN A 58 3.94 -1.01 16.81
CA ASN A 58 3.51 -0.17 17.93
C ASN A 58 2.79 1.11 17.44
N GLU A 59 2.18 1.84 18.38
CA GLU A 59 1.42 3.07 18.10
C GLU A 59 2.30 4.20 17.55
N GLU A 60 3.54 4.34 18.04
CA GLU A 60 4.44 5.41 17.61
C GLU A 60 4.78 5.28 16.12
N GLU A 61 5.05 4.05 15.65
CA GLU A 61 5.21 3.77 14.23
C GLU A 61 3.95 4.13 13.43
N VAL A 62 2.75 3.80 13.93
CA VAL A 62 1.50 4.21 13.27
C VAL A 62 1.41 5.73 13.17
N TYR A 63 1.72 6.48 14.24
CA TYR A 63 1.70 7.94 14.19
C TYR A 63 2.69 8.50 13.18
N GLN A 64 3.88 7.90 13.07
CA GLN A 64 4.87 8.28 12.06
C GLN A 64 4.37 7.99 10.64
N MET A 65 3.78 6.81 10.41
CA MET A 65 3.21 6.44 9.12
C MET A 65 2.04 7.37 8.72
N VAL A 66 1.17 7.72 9.66
CA VAL A 66 0.06 8.67 9.42
C VAL A 66 0.62 10.05 9.08
N ARG A 67 1.59 10.57 9.84
CA ARG A 67 2.23 11.86 9.53
C ARG A 67 2.89 11.85 8.15
N LYS A 68 3.61 10.77 7.82
CA LYS A 68 4.23 10.57 6.52
C LYS A 68 3.17 10.57 5.40
N MET A 69 2.09 9.82 5.58
CA MET A 69 0.98 9.77 4.64
C MET A 69 0.35 11.15 4.41
N MET A 70 0.04 11.87 5.48
CA MET A 70 -0.53 13.23 5.39
C MET A 70 0.37 14.18 4.61
N GLY A 71 1.68 13.94 4.57
CA GLY A 71 2.60 14.70 3.73
C GLY A 71 2.39 14.53 2.23
N TYR A 72 1.71 13.47 1.75
CA TYR A 72 1.41 13.25 0.33
C TYR A 72 0.01 13.72 -0.09
N LEU A 73 -0.86 14.06 0.86
CA LEU A 73 -2.28 14.32 0.61
C LEU A 73 -2.57 15.82 0.66
N PRO A 74 -3.47 16.34 -0.20
CA PRO A 74 -4.02 17.67 0.00
C PRO A 74 -4.95 17.69 1.21
N SER A 75 -5.25 18.88 1.73
CA SER A 75 -6.17 19.02 2.87
C SER A 75 -7.61 18.64 2.50
N ASN A 76 -7.97 18.75 1.22
CA ASN A 76 -9.27 18.46 0.65
C ASN A 76 -9.18 18.29 -0.88
N ASN A 77 -10.29 17.92 -1.53
CA ASN A 77 -10.35 17.65 -2.97
C ASN A 77 -10.32 18.90 -3.88
N MET A 78 -10.36 20.11 -3.33
CA MET A 78 -10.24 21.36 -4.09
C MET A 78 -8.80 21.88 -4.14
N GLU A 79 -7.91 21.28 -3.36
CA GLU A 79 -6.48 21.62 -3.30
C GLU A 79 -5.65 20.60 -4.10
N THR A 80 -4.47 21.06 -4.53
CA THR A 80 -3.45 20.17 -5.10
C THR A 80 -2.62 19.56 -3.98
N PRO A 81 -2.08 18.34 -4.17
CA PRO A 81 -1.19 17.73 -3.19
C PRO A 81 0.00 18.65 -2.83
N PRO A 82 0.49 18.60 -1.58
CA PRO A 82 1.59 19.43 -1.15
C PRO A 82 2.86 19.10 -1.95
N SER A 83 3.56 20.17 -2.36
CA SER A 83 4.91 20.12 -2.90
C SER A 83 5.92 20.28 -1.78
N ILE A 84 7.03 19.56 -1.85
CA ILE A 84 8.19 19.78 -0.98
C ILE A 84 9.41 20.20 -1.82
N GLU A 85 10.39 20.82 -1.18
CA GLU A 85 11.69 21.04 -1.81
C GLU A 85 12.35 19.69 -2.07
N CYS A 86 12.67 19.40 -3.33
CA CYS A 86 13.38 18.19 -3.73
C CYS A 86 14.85 18.53 -3.99
N LYS A 87 15.75 17.71 -3.44
CA LYS A 87 17.20 17.81 -3.68
C LYS A 87 17.70 16.80 -4.70
N ASP A 88 16.84 15.89 -5.15
CA ASP A 88 17.15 14.94 -6.22
C ASP A 88 17.16 15.67 -7.57
N ASP A 89 18.07 15.27 -8.47
CA ASP A 89 18.17 15.89 -9.79
C ASP A 89 17.05 15.35 -10.68
N PRO A 90 16.15 16.20 -11.21
CA PRO A 90 15.09 15.75 -12.12
C PRO A 90 15.63 15.14 -13.42
N ASN A 91 16.91 15.33 -13.74
CA ASN A 91 17.59 14.75 -14.91
C ASN A 91 18.50 13.57 -14.54
N ARG A 92 18.40 13.03 -13.30
CA ARG A 92 19.19 11.86 -12.89
C ARG A 92 18.99 10.70 -13.86
N MET A 93 20.10 10.15 -14.33
CA MET A 93 20.12 8.94 -15.15
C MET A 93 20.54 7.76 -14.30
N GLU A 94 19.83 6.64 -14.43
CA GLU A 94 20.13 5.41 -13.70
C GLU A 94 20.43 4.28 -14.68
N GLU A 95 21.71 3.97 -14.88
CA GLU A 95 22.16 2.91 -15.80
C GLU A 95 21.71 1.53 -15.33
N THR A 96 21.48 1.33 -14.02
CA THR A 96 21.00 0.06 -13.47
C THR A 96 19.66 -0.37 -14.10
N LEU A 97 18.81 0.61 -14.46
CA LEU A 97 17.51 0.34 -15.10
C LEU A 97 17.65 -0.32 -16.47
N LEU A 98 18.78 -0.17 -17.15
CA LEU A 98 19.03 -0.82 -18.45
C LEU A 98 19.15 -2.34 -18.33
N ASN A 99 19.51 -2.85 -17.15
CA ASN A 99 19.82 -4.25 -16.91
C ASN A 99 18.87 -4.92 -15.90
N ILE A 100 17.87 -4.19 -15.39
CA ILE A 100 16.97 -4.70 -14.32
C ILE A 100 16.00 -5.76 -14.83
N VAL A 101 15.55 -5.64 -16.08
CA VAL A 101 14.69 -6.63 -16.74
C VAL A 101 15.58 -7.74 -17.31
N PRO A 102 15.44 -9.00 -16.85
CA PRO A 102 16.24 -10.10 -17.35
C PRO A 102 15.97 -10.37 -18.83
N THR A 103 17.01 -10.80 -19.55
CA THR A 103 16.87 -11.23 -20.94
C THR A 103 16.10 -12.55 -21.09
N ASP A 104 16.11 -13.39 -20.05
CA ASP A 104 15.27 -14.59 -19.97
C ASP A 104 13.84 -14.21 -19.57
N PRO A 105 12.83 -14.43 -20.43
CA PRO A 105 11.44 -14.05 -20.16
C PRO A 105 10.82 -14.81 -18.98
N ASN A 106 11.40 -15.93 -18.56
CA ASN A 106 10.89 -16.70 -17.41
C ASN A 106 11.48 -16.24 -16.08
N LYS A 107 12.47 -15.34 -16.10
CA LYS A 107 13.13 -14.85 -14.90
C LYS A 107 12.46 -13.56 -14.41
N PRO A 108 11.83 -13.54 -13.23
CA PRO A 108 11.19 -12.33 -12.72
C PRO A 108 12.22 -11.34 -12.18
N TYR A 109 11.81 -10.08 -12.04
CA TYR A 109 12.57 -9.00 -11.42
C TYR A 109 11.74 -8.28 -10.35
N GLU A 110 12.41 -7.48 -9.51
CA GLU A 110 11.76 -6.73 -8.45
C GLU A 110 11.27 -5.36 -8.93
N MET A 111 9.95 -5.19 -8.97
CA MET A 111 9.39 -3.90 -9.39
C MET A 111 9.63 -2.78 -8.36
N ARG A 112 9.75 -3.07 -7.06
CA ARG A 112 10.10 -2.03 -6.07
C ARG A 112 11.48 -1.43 -6.32
N ASP A 113 12.41 -2.19 -6.86
CA ASP A 113 13.75 -1.68 -7.18
C ASP A 113 13.65 -0.69 -8.35
N VAL A 114 12.85 -0.98 -9.38
CA VAL A 114 12.53 -0.03 -10.46
C VAL A 114 11.92 1.25 -9.89
N ILE A 115 10.92 1.13 -9.02
CA ILE A 115 10.25 2.28 -8.40
C ILE A 115 11.26 3.15 -7.63
N LYS A 116 12.10 2.53 -6.78
CA LYS A 116 13.13 3.25 -5.99
C LYS A 116 14.10 4.03 -6.86
N TYR A 117 14.44 3.52 -8.05
CA TYR A 117 15.34 4.24 -8.95
C TYR A 117 14.68 5.44 -9.63
N ILE A 118 13.35 5.45 -9.75
CA ILE A 118 12.60 6.50 -10.45
C ILE A 118 12.18 7.62 -9.50
N VAL A 119 11.73 7.29 -8.30
CA VAL A 119 11.15 8.28 -7.37
C VAL A 119 12.21 9.07 -6.61
N ASP A 120 11.83 10.27 -6.17
CA ASP A 120 12.71 11.16 -5.40
C ASP A 120 13.29 10.44 -4.17
N GLU A 121 14.61 10.47 -4.02
CA GLU A 121 15.35 9.86 -2.89
C GLU A 121 15.08 8.34 -2.70
N GLY A 122 14.45 7.69 -3.69
CA GLY A 122 14.00 6.30 -3.60
C GLY A 122 12.89 6.06 -2.56
N ASP A 123 12.20 7.12 -2.11
CA ASP A 123 11.18 7.01 -1.08
C ASP A 123 9.81 6.58 -1.65
N PHE A 124 9.46 5.32 -1.43
CA PHE A 124 8.17 4.74 -1.80
C PHE A 124 7.39 4.31 -0.55
N PHE A 125 6.28 4.99 -0.29
CA PHE A 125 5.37 4.69 0.80
C PHE A 125 4.27 3.73 0.33
N GLU A 126 4.60 2.43 0.38
CA GLU A 126 3.74 1.35 -0.11
C GLU A 126 2.51 1.12 0.77
N SER A 127 1.32 1.09 0.15
CA SER A 127 0.06 0.68 0.76
C SER A 127 -0.22 -0.80 0.51
N HIS A 128 -0.81 -1.48 1.50
CA HIS A 128 -1.07 -2.94 1.47
C HIS A 128 0.16 -3.78 1.08
N PRO A 129 1.32 -3.64 1.75
CA PRO A 129 2.55 -4.34 1.36
C PRO A 129 2.45 -5.88 1.48
N PHE A 130 1.46 -6.39 2.23
CA PHE A 130 1.27 -7.82 2.46
C PHE A 130 -0.01 -8.39 1.83
N PHE A 131 -0.86 -7.57 1.20
CA PHE A 131 -2.09 -7.99 0.54
C PHE A 131 -1.97 -7.79 -0.98
N ALA A 132 -2.41 -8.78 -1.75
CA ALA A 132 -2.30 -8.80 -3.22
C ALA A 132 -0.92 -8.36 -3.72
N THR A 133 0.14 -9.07 -3.30
CA THR A 133 1.53 -8.65 -3.50
C THR A 133 2.04 -8.78 -4.94
N ASN A 134 1.20 -9.31 -5.84
CA ASN A 134 1.30 -9.24 -7.30
C ASN A 134 1.01 -7.84 -7.88
N MET A 135 0.46 -6.92 -7.08
CA MET A 135 0.22 -5.52 -7.43
C MET A 135 0.76 -4.60 -6.35
N LEU A 136 1.59 -3.64 -6.75
CA LEU A 136 2.14 -2.60 -5.89
C LEU A 136 1.26 -1.36 -5.99
N THR A 137 0.93 -0.77 -4.84
CA THR A 137 0.26 0.54 -4.75
C THR A 137 0.96 1.35 -3.68
N GLY A 138 1.08 2.66 -3.85
CA GLY A 138 1.68 3.50 -2.84
C GLY A 138 1.94 4.92 -3.31
N PHE A 139 2.40 5.75 -2.38
CA PHE A 139 2.69 7.15 -2.64
C PHE A 139 4.20 7.37 -2.78
N ALA A 140 4.58 8.28 -3.65
CA ALA A 140 5.96 8.72 -3.82
C ALA A 140 5.99 10.19 -4.25
N ARG A 141 7.18 10.70 -4.55
CA ARG A 141 7.33 12.02 -5.17
C ARG A 141 8.20 11.98 -6.41
N LEU A 142 7.91 12.90 -7.32
CA LEU A 142 8.77 13.27 -8.44
C LEU A 142 8.94 14.79 -8.45
N ASN A 143 10.18 15.25 -8.37
CA ASN A 143 10.53 16.67 -8.25
C ASN A 143 9.71 17.38 -7.15
N GLY A 144 9.54 16.72 -6.01
CA GLY A 144 8.82 17.23 -4.85
C GLY A 144 7.30 17.16 -4.94
N GLN A 145 6.73 16.76 -6.08
CA GLN A 145 5.29 16.62 -6.28
C GLN A 145 4.81 15.22 -5.90
N SER A 146 3.71 15.13 -5.15
CA SER A 146 3.15 13.84 -4.73
C SER A 146 2.52 13.09 -5.91
N ILE A 147 2.82 11.80 -6.02
CA ILE A 147 2.26 10.89 -7.02
C ILE A 147 1.78 9.58 -6.37
N GLY A 148 0.78 8.97 -6.97
CA GLY A 148 0.38 7.58 -6.71
C GLY A 148 1.05 6.66 -7.73
N ILE A 149 1.58 5.53 -7.27
CA ILE A 149 2.20 4.52 -8.13
C ILE A 149 1.35 3.26 -8.08
N ILE A 150 1.15 2.65 -9.25
CA ILE A 150 0.51 1.36 -9.43
C ILE A 150 1.41 0.53 -10.33
N ALA A 151 1.87 -0.63 -9.88
CA ALA A 151 2.79 -1.42 -10.71
C ALA A 151 2.63 -2.92 -10.50
N ASN A 152 2.69 -3.69 -11.58
CA ASN A 152 2.71 -5.15 -11.48
C ASN A 152 4.01 -5.63 -10.82
N GLN A 153 3.92 -6.70 -10.03
CA GLN A 153 5.08 -7.34 -9.39
C GLN A 153 5.36 -8.71 -10.03
N PRO A 154 6.30 -8.82 -11.00
CA PRO A 154 6.59 -10.07 -11.69
C PRO A 154 7.02 -11.23 -10.79
N LYS A 155 7.64 -10.95 -9.62
CA LYS A 155 8.03 -12.03 -8.68
C LYS A 155 6.84 -12.74 -8.03
N VAL A 156 5.64 -12.18 -8.10
CA VAL A 156 4.44 -12.77 -7.48
C VAL A 156 3.40 -13.01 -8.55
N LEU A 157 3.02 -14.28 -8.74
CA LEU A 157 2.04 -14.69 -9.75
C LEU A 157 2.34 -14.15 -11.16
N ALA A 158 3.63 -13.98 -11.51
CA ALA A 158 4.07 -13.36 -12.76
C ALA A 158 3.52 -11.93 -12.99
N GLY A 159 3.10 -11.23 -11.94
CA GLY A 159 2.46 -9.90 -12.02
C GLY A 159 1.03 -9.94 -12.56
N CYS A 160 0.41 -11.12 -12.66
CA CYS A 160 -0.96 -11.28 -13.14
C CYS A 160 -1.95 -10.53 -12.26
N LEU A 161 -3.00 -10.00 -12.88
CA LEU A 161 -4.15 -9.43 -12.20
C LEU A 161 -5.09 -10.54 -11.75
N ASP A 162 -5.45 -10.52 -10.47
CA ASP A 162 -6.51 -11.33 -9.88
C ASP A 162 -7.53 -10.42 -9.17
N ILE A 163 -8.50 -11.03 -8.47
CA ILE A 163 -9.58 -10.29 -7.81
C ILE A 163 -9.00 -9.33 -6.75
N ASP A 164 -8.14 -9.84 -5.88
CA ASP A 164 -7.57 -9.05 -4.78
C ASP A 164 -6.68 -7.90 -5.30
N ALA A 165 -5.85 -8.15 -6.32
CA ALA A 165 -5.05 -7.10 -6.95
C ALA A 165 -5.91 -6.04 -7.64
N SER A 166 -7.00 -6.45 -8.28
CA SER A 166 -7.93 -5.55 -8.95
C SER A 166 -8.65 -4.65 -7.95
N ASP A 167 -9.15 -5.20 -6.84
CA ASP A 167 -9.80 -4.43 -5.77
C ASP A 167 -8.82 -3.45 -5.11
N LYS A 168 -7.59 -3.90 -4.81
CA LYS A 168 -6.50 -3.07 -4.28
C LYS A 168 -6.20 -1.88 -5.19
N ALA A 169 -5.93 -2.14 -6.47
CA ALA A 169 -5.59 -1.08 -7.43
C ALA A 169 -6.78 -0.15 -7.68
N ALA A 170 -7.98 -0.68 -7.90
CA ALA A 170 -9.16 0.13 -8.22
C ALA A 170 -9.49 1.14 -7.12
N ARG A 171 -9.44 0.73 -5.85
CA ARG A 171 -9.68 1.65 -4.73
C ARG A 171 -8.59 2.72 -4.65
N PHE A 172 -7.33 2.34 -4.85
CA PHE A 172 -6.21 3.28 -4.81
C PHE A 172 -6.28 4.32 -5.95
N ILE A 173 -6.63 3.89 -7.17
CA ILE A 173 -6.87 4.78 -8.32
C ILE A 173 -7.93 5.81 -7.97
N ARG A 174 -9.09 5.35 -7.49
CA ARG A 174 -10.22 6.22 -7.17
C ARG A 174 -9.90 7.22 -6.07
N PHE A 175 -9.10 6.81 -5.07
CA PHE A 175 -8.64 7.72 -4.03
C PHE A 175 -7.71 8.79 -4.62
N CYS A 176 -6.71 8.41 -5.40
CA CYS A 176 -5.77 9.35 -6.00
C CYS A 176 -6.50 10.37 -6.89
N ASP A 177 -7.41 9.90 -7.75
CA ASP A 177 -8.26 10.72 -8.62
C ASP A 177 -9.11 11.72 -7.81
N ALA A 178 -9.77 11.26 -6.74
CA ALA A 178 -10.62 12.10 -5.90
C ALA A 178 -9.87 13.23 -5.18
N PHE A 179 -8.56 13.11 -5.01
CA PHE A 179 -7.70 14.08 -4.32
C PHE A 179 -6.62 14.68 -5.23
N ASN A 180 -6.84 14.69 -6.55
CA ASN A 180 -5.95 15.32 -7.53
C ASN A 180 -4.50 14.82 -7.48
N ILE A 181 -4.27 13.57 -7.08
CA ILE A 181 -2.95 12.94 -7.04
C ILE A 181 -2.70 12.26 -8.40
N PRO A 182 -1.69 12.70 -9.18
CA PRO A 182 -1.33 12.06 -10.44
C PRO A 182 -0.93 10.60 -10.24
N ILE A 183 -1.22 9.76 -11.23
CA ILE A 183 -0.92 8.33 -11.21
C ILE A 183 0.19 8.02 -12.21
N LEU A 184 1.20 7.29 -11.76
CA LEU A 184 2.21 6.63 -12.58
C LEU A 184 1.94 5.12 -12.58
N THR A 185 1.83 4.53 -13.77
CA THR A 185 1.58 3.09 -13.97
C THR A 185 2.70 2.45 -14.76
#